data_AF-A0AAN9BG30-F1
#
_entry.id   AF-A0AAN9BG30-F1
#
_cell.length_a   1.000
_cell.length_b   1.000
_cell.length_c   1.000
_cell.angle_alpha   90.00
_cell.angle_beta   90.00
_cell.angle_gamma   90.00
#
_symmetry.space_group_name_H-M   'P 1'
#
loop_
_entity.id
_entity.type
_entity.pdbx_description
1 polymer ?
#
loop_
_entity_poly.entity_id
_entity_poly.type
_entity_poly.pdbx_seq_one_letter_code
_entity_poly.pdbx_strand_id
1 'polypeptide(L)' 'MAAGMKHDRSRKPQYEEEEDPVENMIKKTGCIQLHYAVQDCMGEHQDWRKCQPQVTEFRKCMTENLKKMKPNS' A
#
# COMPACT_ATOMS: atom_id res chain seq x y z
N MET A 1 -9.62 1.52 -33.89
CA MET A 1 -10.29 1.74 -32.59
C MET A 1 -10.01 0.50 -31.75
N ALA A 2 -9.10 0.57 -30.77
CA ALA A 2 -8.66 -0.60 -30.01
C ALA A 2 -9.80 -1.17 -29.15
N ALA A 3 -9.97 -2.50 -29.19
CA ALA A 3 -11.03 -3.22 -28.49
C ALA A 3 -10.95 -3.00 -26.97
N GLY A 4 -12.05 -2.55 -26.36
CA GLY A 4 -12.14 -2.23 -24.94
C GLY A 4 -11.92 -3.46 -24.06
N MET A 5 -10.84 -3.43 -23.29
CA MET A 5 -10.57 -4.39 -22.21
C MET A 5 -11.64 -4.18 -21.13
N LYS A 6 -12.58 -5.13 -21.00
CA LYS A 6 -13.70 -5.03 -20.06
C LYS A 6 -13.20 -5.51 -18.70
N HIS A 7 -12.92 -4.57 -17.78
CA HIS A 7 -12.65 -4.94 -16.39
C HIS A 7 -13.95 -5.44 -15.76
N ASP A 8 -14.06 -6.76 -15.57
CA ASP A 8 -15.18 -7.39 -14.88
C ASP A 8 -15.17 -6.95 -13.40
N ARG A 9 -16.15 -6.13 -13.03
CA ARG A 9 -16.37 -5.66 -11.66
C ARG A 9 -17.29 -6.60 -10.87
N SER A 10 -17.57 -7.81 -11.37
CA SER A 10 -18.59 -8.72 -10.80
C SER A 10 -18.08 -9.52 -9.60
N ARG A 11 -16.85 -9.29 -9.10
CA ARG A 11 -16.37 -9.92 -7.88
C ARG A 11 -17.22 -9.45 -6.70
N LYS A 12 -18.10 -10.33 -6.21
CA LYS A 12 -18.86 -10.11 -4.98
C LYS A 12 -17.87 -9.82 -3.83
N PRO A 13 -18.09 -8.78 -3.01
CA PRO A 13 -17.26 -8.55 -1.85
C PRO A 13 -17.47 -9.70 -0.86
N GLN A 14 -16.46 -10.56 -0.72
CA GLN A 14 -16.36 -11.47 0.42
C GLN A 14 -16.10 -10.59 1.64
N TYR A 15 -17.15 -10.35 2.44
CA TYR A 15 -17.10 -9.67 3.73
C TYR A 15 -16.61 -10.62 4.84
N GLU A 16 -15.68 -11.50 4.51
CA GLU A 16 -14.98 -12.31 5.52
C GLU A 16 -13.72 -11.54 5.91
N GLU A 17 -13.32 -11.61 7.17
CA GLU A 17 -12.21 -10.90 7.85
C GLU A 17 -10.81 -11.13 7.25
N GLU A 18 -10.70 -11.30 5.94
CA GLU A 18 -9.45 -11.40 5.20
C GLU A 18 -8.84 -9.99 5.14
N GLU A 19 -7.84 -9.77 6.01
CA GLU A 19 -6.98 -8.60 5.94
C GLU A 19 -6.57 -8.31 4.49
N ASP A 20 -6.63 -7.03 4.09
CA ASP A 20 -6.25 -6.60 2.75
C ASP A 20 -4.88 -7.22 2.40
N PRO A 21 -4.77 -7.96 1.28
CA PRO A 21 -3.50 -8.51 0.82
C PRO A 21 -2.35 -7.49 0.83
N VAL A 22 -2.66 -6.21 0.60
CA VAL A 22 -1.68 -5.11 0.68
C VAL A 22 -1.24 -4.87 2.13
N GLU A 23 -2.16 -4.69 3.07
CA GLU A 23 -1.82 -4.53 4.50
C GLU A 23 -1.03 -5.72 5.04
N ASN A 24 -1.43 -6.94 4.70
CA ASN A 24 -0.71 -8.17 5.04
C ASN A 24 0.75 -8.14 4.57
N MET A 25 1.00 -7.67 3.33
CA MET A 25 2.35 -7.52 2.80
C MET A 25 3.13 -6.44 3.56
N ILE A 26 2.50 -5.30 3.84
CA ILE A 26 3.11 -4.19 4.58
C ILE A 26 3.46 -4.61 6.02
N LYS A 27 2.61 -5.42 6.67
CA LYS A 27 2.89 -5.99 8.01
C LYS A 27 4.14 -6.87 7.99
N LYS A 28 4.30 -7.72 6.96
CA LYS A 28 5.49 -8.57 6.79
C LYS A 28 6.79 -7.77 6.59
N THR A 29 6.72 -6.57 6.01
CA THR A 29 7.90 -5.70 5.85
C THR A 29 8.23 -4.89 7.11
N GLY A 30 7.35 -4.88 8.11
CA GLY A 30 7.51 -4.05 9.32
C GLY A 30 7.23 -2.56 9.09
N CYS A 31 6.75 -2.17 7.89
CA CYS A 31 6.50 -0.76 7.55
C CYS A 31 5.06 -0.30 7.84
N ILE A 32 4.28 -1.09 8.60
CA ILE A 32 2.83 -0.88 8.78
C ILE A 32 2.50 0.41 9.54
N GLN A 33 3.30 0.81 10.54
CA GLN A 33 3.07 2.06 11.26
C GLN A 33 3.24 3.29 10.35
N LEU A 34 4.21 3.25 9.44
CA LEU A 34 4.43 4.32 8.46
C LEU A 34 3.31 4.34 7.40
N HIS A 35 2.73 3.19 7.09
CA HIS A 35 1.55 3.13 6.24
C HIS A 35 0.35 3.82 6.90
N TYR A 36 0.08 3.54 8.17
CA TYR A 36 -1.00 4.23 8.90
C TYR A 36 -0.73 5.73 9.04
N ALA A 37 0.52 6.15 9.28
CA ALA A 37 0.85 7.58 9.31
C ALA A 37 0.56 8.31 7.98
N VAL A 38 0.71 7.62 6.83
CA VAL A 38 0.31 8.15 5.53
C VAL A 38 -1.22 8.22 5.41
N GLN A 39 -1.93 7.17 5.83
CA GLN A 39 -3.40 7.15 5.82
C GLN A 39 -3.97 8.28 6.69
N ASP A 40 -3.46 8.47 7.89
CA ASP A 40 -3.85 9.53 8.82
C ASP A 40 -3.63 10.91 8.19
N CYS A 41 -2.43 11.16 7.65
CA CYS A 41 -2.13 12.42 6.98
C CYS A 41 -3.09 12.71 5.80
N MET A 42 -3.41 11.69 5.00
CA MET A 42 -4.34 11.83 3.89
C MET A 42 -5.78 12.03 4.39
N GLY A 43 -6.17 11.41 5.50
CA GLY A 43 -7.47 11.61 6.15
C GLY A 43 -7.63 13.03 6.71
N GLU A 44 -6.57 13.57 7.31
CA GLU A 44 -6.57 14.92 7.90
C GLU A 44 -6.48 16.04 6.86
N HIS A 45 -5.56 15.90 5.89
CA HIS A 45 -5.24 17.00 4.97
C HIS A 45 -5.90 16.86 3.60
N GLN A 46 -6.20 15.64 3.15
CA GLN A 46 -6.68 15.33 1.80
C GLN A 46 -5.82 15.90 0.66
N ASP A 47 -4.58 16.31 0.99
CA ASP A 47 -3.59 16.85 0.07
C ASP A 47 -2.30 16.05 0.21
N TRP A 48 -2.04 15.19 -0.77
CA TRP A 48 -0.87 14.32 -0.78
C TRP A 48 0.46 15.11 -0.79
N ARG A 49 0.46 16.38 -1.24
CA ARG A 49 1.66 17.22 -1.23
C ARG A 49 2.12 17.54 0.18
N LYS A 50 1.17 17.72 1.11
CA LYS A 50 1.46 17.92 2.54
C LYS A 50 1.93 16.64 3.22
N CYS A 51 1.56 15.48 2.66
CA CYS A 51 1.96 14.16 3.14
C CYS A 51 3.28 13.64 2.55
N GLN A 52 4.01 14.46 1.79
CA GLN A 52 5.31 14.07 1.24
C GLN A 52 6.31 13.53 2.27
N PRO A 53 6.42 14.10 3.50
CA PRO A 53 7.32 13.57 4.51
C PRO A 53 7.01 12.11 4.87
N GLN A 54 5.74 11.83 5.21
CA GLN A 54 5.24 10.51 5.59
C GLN A 54 5.40 9.51 4.44
N VAL A 55 5.04 9.92 3.21
CA VAL A 55 5.18 9.07 2.01
C VAL A 55 6.65 8.75 1.72
N THR A 56 7.55 9.72 1.91
CA THR A 56 8.99 9.51 1.71
C THR A 56 9.55 8.52 2.71
N GLU A 57 9.17 8.63 3.98
CA GLU A 57 9.61 7.71 5.03
C GLU A 57 9.09 6.29 4.79
N PHE A 58 7.81 6.15 4.46
CA PHE A 58 7.21 4.88 4.08
C PHE A 58 7.95 4.23 2.90
N ARG A 59 8.24 5.02 1.85
CA ARG A 59 8.98 4.54 0.67
C ARG A 59 10.39 4.05 1.03
N LYS A 60 11.10 4.76 1.91
CA LYS A 60 12.44 4.36 2.37
C LYS A 60 12.36 3.00 3.07
N CYS A 61 11.48 2.88 4.06
CA CYS A 61 11.26 1.62 4.78
C CYS A 61 10.96 0.46 3.84
N MET A 62 10.04 0.66 2.89
CA MET A 62 9.68 -0.37 1.92
C MET A 62 10.83 -0.76 1.01
N THR A 63 11.58 0.22 0.50
CA THR A 63 12.73 -0.05 -0.39
C THR A 63 13.81 -0.85 0.33
N GLU A 64 14.08 -0.55 1.60
CA GLU A 64 15.07 -1.28 2.40
C GLU A 64 14.61 -2.70 2.72
N ASN A 65 13.36 -2.88 3.15
CA ASN A 65 12.84 -4.20 3.49
C ASN A 65 12.65 -5.09 2.26
N LEU A 66 12.22 -4.54 1.12
CA LEU A 66 12.15 -5.29 -0.14
C LEU A 66 13.54 -5.74 -0.62
N LYS A 67 14.60 -4.95 -0.38
CA LYS A 67 15.98 -5.38 -0.67
C LYS A 67 16.41 -6.53 0.23
N LYS A 68 16.07 -6.48 1.52
CA LYS A 68 16.37 -7.55 2.50
C LYS A 68 15.60 -8.85 2.20
N MET A 69 14.37 -8.73 1.70
CA MET A 69 13.51 -9.88 1.36
C MET A 69 13.89 -10.58 0.06
N LYS A 70 14.71 -9.97 -0.80
CA LYS A 70 15.29 -10.69 -1.94
C LYS A 70 16.33 -11.66 -1.37
N PRO A 71 16.13 -12.99 -1.46
CA PRO A 71 17.21 -13.92 -1.16
C PRO A 71 18.34 -13.60 -2.13
N ASN A 72 19.56 -13.56 -1.61
CA ASN A 72 20.80 -13.33 -2.34
C ASN A 72 20.73 -14.01 -3.72
N SER A 73 20.70 -13.19 -4.80
CA SER A 73 20.80 -13.69 -6.18
C SER A 73 22.24 -14.07 -6.50
#